data_AF-A0AA38RDT6-F1
#
_entry.id   AF-A0AA38RDT6-F1
#
_cell.length_a   1.000
_cell.length_b   1.000
_cell.length_c   1.000
_cell.angle_alpha   90.00
_cell.angle_beta   90.00
_cell.angle_gamma   90.00
#
_symmetry.space_group_name_H-M   'P 1'
#
loop_
_entity.id
_entity.type
_entity.pdbx_description
1 polymer ?
#
loop_
_entity_poly.entity_id
_entity_poly.type
_entity_poly.pdbx_seq_one_letter_code
_entity_poly.pdbx_strand_id
1 'polypeptide(L)'
;MLSRTLLSRQIRQAAASPTSPLSALRLSQIPSSTRLSLSQQIRLLSDQTRQAIDKAVSSAPVVLFMKGTPETPQCGFSRASIQILGLQGVDPAKFAAFNVLEDPELRSGIKEYSDWPTIPQLYVDKEFVGGCDILVSMHQNGELAKLLEEKRVLAPAEDGGKGQENAGQAPKTSSQDPAQGKPEDAPQGSTGTTGVSAKE
;
A
#
# COMPACT_ATOMS: atom_id res chain seq x y z
N MET A 1 16.82 -35.61 -61.77
CA MET A 1 18.19 -35.09 -61.55
C MET A 1 18.43 -35.12 -60.04
N LEU A 2 18.86 -36.25 -59.44
CA LEU A 2 20.27 -36.67 -59.26
C LEU A 2 21.13 -35.48 -58.76
N SER A 3 21.70 -35.44 -57.56
CA SER A 3 22.53 -36.47 -56.94
C SER A 3 22.76 -36.24 -55.43
N ARG A 4 23.00 -37.36 -54.74
CA ARG A 4 23.60 -37.51 -53.41
C ARG A 4 25.13 -37.42 -53.48
N THR A 5 25.82 -36.86 -52.48
CA THR A 5 27.24 -37.15 -52.10
C THR A 5 27.49 -36.52 -50.70
N LEU A 6 27.61 -37.21 -49.56
CA LEU A 6 28.61 -38.15 -49.01
C LEU A 6 30.08 -37.64 -48.92
N LEU A 7 30.65 -37.85 -47.73
CA LEU A 7 32.08 -37.83 -47.32
C LEU A 7 32.73 -36.43 -47.18
N SER A 8 33.37 -36.10 -46.05
CA SER A 8 34.66 -36.71 -45.71
C SER A 8 35.10 -36.53 -44.25
N ARG A 9 35.86 -37.54 -43.85
CA ARG A 9 36.53 -37.84 -42.57
C ARG A 9 37.78 -36.94 -42.33
N GLN A 10 37.92 -36.51 -41.07
CA GLN A 10 39.10 -36.65 -40.21
C GLN A 10 40.40 -35.80 -40.35
N ILE A 11 40.95 -35.48 -39.15
CA ILE A 11 42.36 -35.63 -38.67
C ILE A 11 43.18 -34.37 -38.32
N ARG A 12 43.58 -34.32 -37.02
CA ARG A 12 44.81 -33.76 -36.35
C ARG A 12 45.05 -32.25 -36.49
N GLN A 13 45.75 -31.54 -35.57
CA GLN A 13 46.83 -31.91 -34.66
C GLN A 13 46.99 -30.81 -33.58
N ALA A 14 47.54 -31.17 -32.42
CA ALA A 14 47.95 -30.27 -31.33
C ALA A 14 49.28 -29.55 -31.63
N ALA A 15 49.50 -28.37 -31.05
CA ALA A 15 50.83 -27.85 -30.66
C ALA A 15 50.71 -26.61 -29.75
N ALA A 16 51.69 -26.45 -28.87
CA ALA A 16 51.68 -25.58 -27.68
C ALA A 16 52.69 -24.41 -27.75
N SER A 17 52.46 -23.40 -26.90
CA SER A 17 53.40 -22.43 -26.25
C SER A 17 54.07 -21.36 -27.16
N PRO A 18 54.75 -20.29 -26.65
CA PRO A 18 55.11 -19.93 -25.26
C PRO A 18 55.00 -18.41 -24.85
N THR A 19 55.15 -18.12 -23.53
CA THR A 19 55.85 -16.97 -22.84
C THR A 19 55.45 -15.51 -23.15
N SER A 20 55.37 -14.50 -22.25
CA SER A 20 55.61 -14.19 -20.81
C SER A 20 55.31 -12.65 -20.66
N PRO A 21 55.74 -11.87 -19.64
CA PRO A 21 55.47 -11.88 -18.18
C PRO A 21 55.02 -10.49 -17.60
N LEU A 22 54.90 -10.43 -16.27
CA LEU A 22 55.01 -9.25 -15.36
C LEU A 22 53.76 -8.38 -15.13
N SER A 23 53.16 -8.47 -13.94
CA SER A 23 53.62 -7.67 -12.78
C SER A 23 52.72 -7.86 -11.57
N ALA A 24 53.38 -8.08 -10.44
CA ALA A 24 52.80 -8.27 -9.13
C ALA A 24 52.24 -6.96 -8.57
N LEU A 25 51.06 -7.03 -7.94
CA LEU A 25 50.71 -6.15 -6.84
C LEU A 25 50.12 -6.99 -5.71
N ARG A 26 50.93 -7.07 -4.67
CA ARG A 26 50.66 -7.69 -3.37
C ARG A 26 49.62 -6.82 -2.65
N LEU A 27 48.43 -7.36 -2.37
CA LEU A 27 47.62 -6.81 -1.28
C LEU A 27 47.58 -7.79 -0.12
N SER A 28 48.24 -7.33 0.93
CA SER A 28 48.28 -7.86 2.27
C SER A 28 46.93 -8.40 2.74
N GLN A 29 47.00 -9.62 3.28
CA GLN A 29 46.20 -10.19 4.36
C GLN A 29 45.17 -9.23 4.98
N ILE A 30 43.89 -9.54 4.80
CA ILE A 30 42.79 -9.00 5.61
C ILE A 30 42.48 -10.08 6.66
N PRO A 31 42.54 -9.80 7.97
CA PRO A 31 42.23 -10.79 9.00
C PRO A 31 40.77 -11.23 8.88
N SER A 32 40.55 -12.54 8.89
CA SER A 32 39.24 -13.22 8.91
C SER A 32 38.46 -13.00 10.22
N SER A 33 38.47 -11.79 10.77
CA SER A 33 37.63 -11.44 11.90
C SER A 33 36.20 -11.28 11.41
N THR A 34 35.47 -12.39 11.51
CA THR A 34 34.03 -12.46 11.73
C THR A 34 33.26 -11.30 11.12
N ARG A 35 32.95 -11.39 9.82
CA ARG A 35 31.77 -10.73 9.28
C ARG A 35 30.57 -11.35 9.99
N LEU A 36 30.21 -10.81 11.15
CA LEU A 36 28.84 -10.95 11.64
C LEU A 36 27.96 -10.46 10.48
N SER A 37 27.19 -11.39 9.92
CA SER A 37 26.15 -11.11 8.97
C SER A 37 25.17 -10.16 9.63
N LEU A 38 25.34 -8.87 9.38
CA LEU A 38 24.42 -7.80 9.78
C LEU A 38 23.08 -7.87 9.02
N SER A 39 22.81 -8.97 8.32
CA SER A 39 21.53 -9.26 7.67
C SER A 39 20.50 -9.84 8.64
N GLN A 40 20.93 -10.17 9.86
CA GLN A 40 20.06 -10.59 10.96
C GLN A 40 19.88 -9.44 11.94
N GLN A 41 19.51 -8.28 11.41
CA GLN A 41 19.06 -7.17 12.22
C GLN A 41 17.75 -7.61 12.88
N ILE A 42 17.89 -7.90 14.16
CA ILE A 42 16.91 -8.34 15.15
C ILE A 42 15.50 -7.83 14.82
N ARG A 43 14.68 -8.75 14.32
CA ARG A 43 13.22 -8.66 14.29
C ARG A 43 12.73 -8.85 15.72
N LEU A 44 12.67 -7.77 16.49
CA LEU A 44 12.01 -7.77 17.80
C LEU A 44 10.89 -6.75 17.76
N LEU A 45 9.72 -7.22 17.36
CA LEU A 45 8.44 -6.57 17.57
C LEU A 45 8.26 -6.35 19.07
N SER A 46 8.07 -5.11 19.49
CA SER A 46 7.82 -4.81 20.90
C SER A 46 6.54 -5.49 21.38
N ASP A 47 6.51 -5.93 22.65
CA ASP A 47 5.31 -6.56 23.22
C ASP A 47 4.09 -5.64 23.16
N GLN A 48 4.30 -4.33 23.30
CA GLN A 48 3.24 -3.32 23.20
C GLN A 48 2.67 -3.25 21.77
N THR A 49 3.53 -3.18 20.76
CA THR A 49 3.10 -3.13 19.35
C THR A 49 2.41 -4.43 18.95
N ARG A 50 2.93 -5.58 19.41
CA ARG A 50 2.27 -6.89 19.20
C ARG A 50 0.85 -6.89 19.76
N GLN A 51 0.68 -6.47 21.02
CA GLN A 51 -0.65 -6.40 21.65
C GLN A 51 -1.58 -5.42 20.93
N ALA A 52 -1.07 -4.30 20.42
CA ALA A 52 -1.87 -3.36 19.64
C ALA A 52 -2.35 -4.00 18.33
N ILE A 53 -1.48 -4.74 17.63
CA ILE A 53 -1.82 -5.48 16.42
C ILE A 53 -2.83 -6.60 16.73
N ASP A 54 -2.63 -7.37 17.81
CA ASP A 54 -3.55 -8.43 18.23
C ASP A 54 -4.97 -7.89 18.52
N LYS A 55 -5.05 -6.71 19.13
CA LYS A 55 -6.32 -6.00 19.33
C LYS A 55 -6.92 -5.55 18.01
N ALA A 56 -6.12 -5.00 17.10
CA ALA A 56 -6.57 -4.54 15.80
C ALA A 56 -7.13 -5.69 14.95
N VAL A 57 -6.42 -6.82 14.84
CA VAL A 57 -6.91 -8.01 14.09
C VAL A 57 -8.12 -8.67 14.76
N SER A 58 -8.32 -8.46 16.05
CA SER A 58 -9.49 -8.96 16.79
C SER A 58 -10.69 -8.00 16.76
N SER A 59 -10.54 -6.79 16.20
CA SER A 59 -11.58 -5.76 16.25
C SER A 59 -12.78 -6.06 15.35
N ALA A 60 -12.54 -6.76 14.23
CA ALA A 60 -13.55 -7.15 13.27
C ALA A 60 -13.16 -8.50 12.62
N PRO A 61 -14.13 -9.25 12.07
CA PRO A 61 -13.84 -10.47 11.32
C PRO A 61 -12.94 -10.24 10.10
N VAL A 62 -13.11 -9.12 9.38
CA VAL A 62 -12.27 -8.76 8.23
C VAL A 62 -11.51 -7.49 8.56
N VAL A 63 -10.18 -7.59 8.59
CA VAL A 63 -9.31 -6.46 8.95
C VAL A 63 -8.30 -6.23 7.83
N LEU A 64 -8.21 -4.98 7.36
CA LEU A 64 -7.26 -4.57 6.33
C LEU A 64 -6.30 -3.50 6.86
N PHE A 65 -5.00 -3.81 6.89
CA PHE A 65 -3.96 -2.80 7.08
C PHE A 65 -3.61 -2.20 5.72
N MET A 66 -3.80 -0.89 5.56
CA MET A 66 -3.66 -0.21 4.27
C MET A 66 -3.00 1.17 4.40
N LYS A 67 -2.62 1.75 3.25
CA LYS A 67 -2.09 3.12 3.18
C LYS A 67 -3.22 4.09 2.84
N GLY A 68 -3.58 4.96 3.80
CA GLY A 68 -4.77 5.80 3.74
C GLY A 68 -5.98 5.08 4.36
N THR A 69 -7.18 5.57 4.05
CA THR A 69 -8.45 5.00 4.53
C THR A 69 -9.24 4.38 3.36
N PRO A 70 -10.31 3.60 3.62
CA PRO A 70 -11.18 3.10 2.57
C PRO A 70 -11.78 4.22 1.69
N GLU A 71 -12.11 5.36 2.28
CA GLU A 71 -12.63 6.53 1.56
C GLU A 71 -11.53 7.27 0.78
N THR A 72 -10.31 7.30 1.33
CA THR A 72 -9.17 8.03 0.76
C THR A 72 -7.92 7.15 0.66
N PRO A 73 -7.90 6.16 -0.26
CA PRO A 73 -6.74 5.28 -0.41
C PRO A 73 -5.57 6.04 -1.04
N GLN A 74 -4.42 6.03 -0.35
CA GLN A 74 -3.21 6.77 -0.73
C GLN A 74 -2.19 5.93 -1.50
N CYS A 75 -2.54 4.69 -1.87
CA CYS A 75 -1.70 3.80 -2.65
C CYS A 75 -2.56 2.97 -3.61
N GLY A 76 -2.09 2.74 -4.84
CA GLY A 76 -2.81 1.96 -5.86
C GLY A 76 -3.15 0.54 -5.40
N PHE A 77 -2.23 -0.14 -4.72
CA PHE A 77 -2.47 -1.47 -4.14
C PHE A 77 -3.54 -1.45 -3.04
N SER A 78 -3.51 -0.44 -2.18
CA SER A 78 -4.54 -0.25 -1.14
C SER A 78 -5.92 0.01 -1.74
N ARG A 79 -5.99 0.80 -2.83
CA ARG A 79 -7.23 1.02 -3.58
C ARG A 79 -7.75 -0.27 -4.21
N ALA A 80 -6.86 -1.05 -4.83
CA ALA A 80 -7.22 -2.32 -5.45
C ALA A 80 -7.77 -3.33 -4.42
N SER A 81 -7.15 -3.45 -3.24
CA SER A 81 -7.64 -4.34 -2.18
C SER A 81 -9.04 -3.95 -1.68
N ILE A 82 -9.29 -2.66 -1.44
CA ILE A 82 -10.63 -2.18 -1.07
C ILE A 82 -11.66 -2.46 -2.17
N GLN A 83 -11.31 -2.22 -3.44
CA GLN A 83 -12.19 -2.49 -4.55
C GLN A 83 -12.56 -3.97 -4.64
N ILE A 84 -11.58 -4.87 -4.48
CA ILE A 84 -11.82 -6.32 -4.50
C ILE A 84 -12.77 -6.72 -3.37
N LEU A 85 -12.52 -6.27 -2.13
CA LEU A 85 -13.38 -6.59 -0.98
C LEU A 85 -14.81 -6.05 -1.18
N GLY A 86 -14.94 -4.86 -1.77
CA GLY A 86 -16.25 -4.30 -2.14
C GLY A 86 -16.96 -5.14 -3.21
N LEU A 87 -16.24 -5.60 -4.24
CA LEU A 87 -16.79 -6.51 -5.26
C LEU A 87 -17.17 -7.87 -4.70
N GLN A 88 -16.51 -8.34 -3.64
CA GLN A 88 -16.90 -9.56 -2.93
C GLN A 88 -18.16 -9.37 -2.07
N GLY A 89 -18.59 -8.14 -1.80
CA GLY A 89 -19.75 -7.86 -0.95
C GLY A 89 -19.47 -8.10 0.53
N VAL A 90 -18.26 -7.80 1.00
CA VAL A 90 -17.94 -7.84 2.44
C VAL A 90 -18.85 -6.86 3.18
N ASP A 91 -19.45 -7.33 4.28
CA ASP A 91 -20.33 -6.53 5.12
C ASP A 91 -19.55 -5.39 5.79
N PRO A 92 -19.93 -4.11 5.57
CA PRO A 92 -19.29 -2.97 6.22
C PRO A 92 -19.28 -3.05 7.75
N ALA A 93 -20.26 -3.72 8.37
CA ALA A 93 -20.32 -3.89 9.83
C ALA A 93 -19.28 -4.89 10.36
N LYS A 94 -18.73 -5.74 9.49
CA LYS A 94 -17.72 -6.75 9.82
C LYS A 94 -16.34 -6.42 9.26
N PHE A 95 -16.20 -5.24 8.66
CA PHE A 95 -14.97 -4.76 8.05
C PHE A 95 -14.36 -3.62 8.87
N ALA A 96 -13.07 -3.73 9.15
CA ALA A 96 -12.28 -2.63 9.70
C ALA A 96 -11.02 -2.41 8.86
N ALA A 97 -10.64 -1.14 8.70
CA ALA A 97 -9.41 -0.76 8.02
C ALA A 97 -8.54 0.11 8.93
N PHE A 98 -7.23 -0.17 8.94
CA PHE A 98 -6.25 0.58 9.73
C PHE A 98 -5.24 1.27 8.81
N ASN A 99 -5.11 2.59 8.98
CA ASN A 99 -4.19 3.40 8.21
C ASN A 99 -2.77 3.32 8.80
N VAL A 100 -1.87 2.59 8.14
CA VAL A 100 -0.48 2.45 8.60
C VAL A 100 0.38 3.69 8.35
N LEU A 101 -0.14 4.74 7.70
CA LEU A 101 0.62 5.97 7.48
C LEU A 101 0.61 6.89 8.71
N GLU A 102 -0.37 6.73 9.60
CA GLU A 102 -0.52 7.54 10.81
C GLU A 102 0.38 7.05 11.96
N ASP A 103 0.72 5.75 11.95
CA ASP A 103 1.54 5.13 12.99
C ASP A 103 2.74 4.37 12.36
N PRO A 104 3.97 4.91 12.49
CA PRO A 104 5.20 4.27 12.02
C PRO A 104 5.52 2.94 12.72
N GLU A 105 5.14 2.79 14.00
CA GLU A 105 5.33 1.56 14.76
C GLU A 105 4.39 0.48 14.24
N LEU A 106 3.12 0.81 14.01
CA LEU A 106 2.16 -0.10 13.38
C LEU A 106 2.64 -0.53 11.99
N ARG A 107 3.14 0.40 11.17
CA ARG A 107 3.63 0.12 9.82
C ARG A 107 4.79 -0.85 9.79
N SER A 108 5.72 -0.72 10.73
CA SER A 108 6.89 -1.59 10.83
C SER A 108 6.50 -2.91 11.49
N GLY A 109 5.69 -2.82 12.54
CA GLY A 109 5.27 -3.94 13.35
C GLY A 109 4.39 -4.93 12.61
N ILE A 110 3.46 -4.47 11.77
CA ILE A 110 2.58 -5.37 11.01
C ILE A 110 3.36 -6.21 9.99
N LYS A 111 4.44 -5.65 9.42
CA LYS A 111 5.31 -6.42 8.51
C LYS A 111 6.04 -7.53 9.23
N GLU A 112 6.47 -7.26 10.45
CA GLU A 112 7.17 -8.25 11.27
C GLU A 112 6.20 -9.29 11.83
N TYR A 113 5.02 -8.85 12.29
CA TYR A 113 3.96 -9.71 12.83
C TYR A 113 3.50 -10.77 11.82
N SER A 114 3.34 -10.38 10.56
CA SER A 114 2.87 -11.25 9.47
C SER A 114 3.98 -12.03 8.77
N ASP A 115 5.24 -11.73 9.08
CA ASP A 115 6.39 -12.07 8.23
C ASP A 115 6.16 -11.71 6.75
N TRP A 116 5.60 -10.52 6.50
CA TRP A 116 5.21 -10.07 5.15
C TRP A 116 5.69 -8.64 4.85
N PRO A 117 6.47 -8.41 3.78
CA PRO A 117 7.16 -7.14 3.58
C PRO A 117 6.28 -6.01 3.02
N THR A 118 5.12 -6.33 2.41
CA THR A 118 4.30 -5.37 1.66
C THR A 118 3.00 -4.99 2.38
N ILE A 119 2.45 -3.82 2.02
CA ILE A 119 1.15 -3.30 2.47
C ILE A 119 0.39 -2.94 1.19
N PRO A 120 -0.91 -3.27 1.05
CA PRO A 120 -1.85 -3.71 2.09
C PRO A 120 -1.74 -5.18 2.53
N GLN A 121 -2.28 -5.51 3.71
CA GLN A 121 -2.34 -6.86 4.28
C GLN A 121 -3.74 -7.15 4.83
N LEU A 122 -4.33 -8.26 4.42
CA LEU A 122 -5.67 -8.71 4.82
C LEU A 122 -5.60 -9.80 5.89
N TYR A 123 -6.45 -9.65 6.90
CA TYR A 123 -6.74 -10.63 7.92
C TYR A 123 -8.22 -11.00 7.88
N VAL A 124 -8.51 -12.29 8.05
CA VAL A 124 -9.87 -12.80 8.23
C VAL A 124 -9.88 -13.72 9.44
N ASP A 125 -10.73 -13.43 10.42
CA ASP A 125 -10.79 -14.12 11.72
C ASP A 125 -9.42 -14.28 12.38
N LYS A 126 -8.63 -13.19 12.38
CA LYS A 126 -7.26 -13.11 12.93
C LYS A 126 -6.21 -13.94 12.18
N GLU A 127 -6.60 -14.60 11.09
CA GLU A 127 -5.67 -15.34 10.23
C GLU A 127 -5.18 -14.44 9.10
N PHE A 128 -3.87 -14.42 8.88
CA PHE A 128 -3.27 -13.68 7.77
C PHE A 128 -3.61 -14.36 6.45
N VAL A 129 -4.29 -13.64 5.55
CA VAL A 129 -4.68 -14.15 4.22
C VAL A 129 -3.62 -13.82 3.18
N GLY A 130 -3.13 -12.57 3.16
CA GLY A 130 -2.14 -12.16 2.17
C GLY A 130 -2.10 -10.66 1.90
N GLY A 131 -1.19 -10.27 1.01
CA GLY A 131 -1.12 -8.93 0.45
C GLY A 131 -1.98 -8.73 -0.81
N CYS A 132 -1.88 -7.56 -1.44
CA CYS A 132 -2.68 -7.22 -2.62
C CYS A 132 -2.61 -8.24 -3.76
N ASP A 133 -1.41 -8.74 -4.09
CA ASP A 133 -1.23 -9.66 -5.23
C ASP A 133 -1.95 -11.00 -5.01
N ILE A 134 -1.91 -11.49 -3.76
CA ILE A 134 -2.62 -12.71 -3.34
C ILE A 134 -4.13 -12.47 -3.40
N LEU A 135 -4.61 -11.32 -2.90
CA LEU A 135 -6.04 -10.95 -2.99
C LEU A 135 -6.55 -10.94 -4.43
N VAL A 136 -5.76 -10.37 -5.35
CA VAL A 136 -6.11 -10.36 -6.79
C VAL A 136 -6.19 -11.79 -7.33
N SER A 137 -5.21 -12.65 -7.02
CA SER A 137 -5.20 -14.04 -7.46
C SER A 137 -6.38 -14.84 -6.90
N MET A 138 -6.65 -14.71 -5.59
CA MET A 138 -7.75 -15.39 -4.91
C MET A 138 -9.13 -14.90 -5.38
N HIS A 139 -9.21 -13.63 -5.79
CA HIS A 139 -10.41 -13.09 -6.41
C HIS A 139 -10.64 -13.72 -7.80
N GLN A 140 -9.60 -13.82 -8.62
CA GLN A 140 -9.69 -14.35 -9.98
C GLN A 140 -10.01 -15.85 -10.03
N ASN A 141 -9.47 -16.64 -9.10
CA ASN A 141 -9.72 -18.08 -9.03
C ASN A 141 -10.97 -18.45 -8.18
N GLY A 142 -11.62 -17.46 -7.56
CA GLY A 142 -12.82 -17.63 -6.73
C GLY A 142 -12.57 -18.20 -5.33
N GLU A 143 -11.32 -18.38 -4.90
CA GLU A 143 -10.98 -18.83 -3.55
C GLU A 143 -11.36 -17.78 -2.49
N LEU A 144 -11.24 -16.50 -2.82
CA LEU A 144 -11.59 -15.40 -1.89
C LEU A 144 -13.07 -15.42 -1.55
N ALA A 145 -13.95 -15.63 -2.54
CA ALA A 145 -15.39 -15.71 -2.34
C ALA A 145 -15.75 -16.85 -1.38
N LYS A 146 -15.18 -18.04 -1.62
CA LYS A 146 -15.40 -19.22 -0.77
C LYS A 146 -14.94 -18.98 0.67
N LEU A 147 -13.76 -18.37 0.84
CA LEU A 147 -13.24 -18.05 2.17
C LEU A 147 -14.16 -17.08 2.91
N LEU A 148 -14.62 -16.02 2.26
CA LEU A 148 -15.50 -15.03 2.89
C LEU A 148 -16.91 -15.58 3.20
N GLU A 149 -17.43 -16.47 2.35
CA GLU A 149 -18.69 -17.17 2.58
C GLU A 149 -18.59 -18.15 3.77
N GLU A 150 -17.51 -18.95 3.82
CA GLU A 150 -17.25 -19.89 4.92
C GLU A 150 -17.19 -19.18 6.28
N LYS A 151 -16.50 -18.03 6.33
CA LYS A 151 -16.37 -17.20 7.54
C LYS A 151 -17.63 -16.33 7.80
N ARG A 152 -18.64 -16.38 6.93
CA ARG A 152 -19.92 -15.65 7.05
C ARG A 152 -19.76 -14.13 7.20
N VAL A 153 -18.84 -13.54 6.45
CA VAL A 153 -18.53 -12.10 6.50
C VAL A 153 -19.13 -11.29 5.35
N LEU A 154 -19.90 -11.95 4.46
CA LEU A 154 -20.61 -11.32 3.37
C LEU A 154 -21.91 -10.65 3.87
N ALA A 155 -22.28 -9.54 3.21
CA ALA A 155 -23.55 -8.88 3.44
C ALA A 155 -24.73 -9.79 3.03
N PRO A 156 -25.87 -9.74 3.72
CA PRO A 156 -27.09 -10.37 3.22
C PRO A 156 -27.42 -9.80 1.83
N ALA A 157 -27.93 -10.65 0.94
CA ALA A 157 -28.32 -10.24 -0.39
C ALA A 157 -29.52 -9.28 -0.32
N GLU A 158 -29.23 -7.99 -0.19
CA GLU A 158 -30.22 -6.94 -0.43
C GLU A 158 -30.44 -6.87 -1.95
N ASP A 159 -31.60 -7.33 -2.40
CA ASP A 159 -32.07 -7.21 -3.77
C ASP A 159 -32.10 -5.73 -4.20
N GLY A 160 -31.18 -5.34 -5.09
CA GLY A 160 -31.27 -4.16 -5.94
C GLY A 160 -31.32 -2.78 -5.26
N GLY A 161 -30.18 -2.08 -5.20
CA GLY A 161 -30.15 -0.68 -4.73
C GLY A 161 -28.92 0.14 -5.10
N LYS A 162 -28.76 0.45 -6.39
CA LYS A 162 -27.98 1.56 -7.00
C LYS A 162 -26.54 1.80 -6.50
N GLY A 163 -25.58 1.60 -7.41
CA GLY A 163 -24.21 2.08 -7.27
C GLY A 163 -24.13 3.59 -7.04
N GLN A 164 -23.31 3.99 -6.06
CA GLN A 164 -22.77 5.33 -6.02
C GLN A 164 -21.45 5.34 -6.78
N GLU A 165 -21.56 5.67 -8.07
CA GLU A 165 -20.53 6.43 -8.75
C GLU A 165 -20.34 7.74 -7.98
N ASN A 166 -19.17 7.95 -7.38
CA ASN A 166 -18.76 9.29 -6.98
C ASN A 166 -17.64 9.71 -7.94
N ALA A 167 -18.07 10.12 -9.13
CA ALA A 167 -17.26 10.85 -10.07
C ALA A 167 -16.91 12.21 -9.47
N GLY A 168 -15.64 12.58 -9.56
CA GLY A 168 -15.12 13.82 -8.98
C GLY A 168 -15.87 15.05 -9.44
N GLN A 169 -16.20 15.92 -8.49
CA GLN A 169 -16.54 17.31 -8.78
C GLN A 169 -15.38 18.19 -8.31
N ALA A 170 -14.47 18.50 -9.24
CA ALA A 170 -13.61 19.66 -9.12
C ALA A 170 -14.50 20.93 -9.15
N PRO A 171 -14.22 21.97 -8.35
CA PRO A 171 -14.95 23.21 -8.43
C PRO A 171 -14.58 23.94 -9.73
N LYS A 172 -15.55 24.05 -10.64
CA LYS A 172 -15.44 24.96 -11.79
C LYS A 172 -15.56 26.39 -11.28
N THR A 173 -14.45 27.11 -11.35
CA THR A 173 -14.41 28.57 -11.40
C THR A 173 -15.12 29.02 -12.69
N SER A 174 -16.20 29.79 -12.55
CA SER A 174 -16.79 30.57 -13.64
C SER A 174 -16.65 32.04 -13.30
N SER A 175 -15.70 32.67 -13.99
CA SER A 175 -15.55 34.11 -14.09
C SER A 175 -16.69 34.74 -14.90
N GLN A 176 -16.86 36.06 -14.71
CA GLN A 176 -17.50 37.08 -15.57
C GLN A 176 -19.01 37.31 -15.37
N ASP A 177 -19.55 38.54 -15.25
CA ASP A 177 -19.01 39.92 -15.38
C ASP A 177 -20.09 40.96 -14.84
N PRO A 178 -19.91 42.30 -14.91
CA PRO A 178 -20.39 43.30 -13.94
C PRO A 178 -21.54 44.23 -14.44
N ALA A 179 -21.78 45.33 -13.69
CA ALA A 179 -22.69 46.49 -13.94
C ALA A 179 -24.14 46.31 -13.41
N GLN A 180 -24.85 47.27 -12.82
CA GLN A 180 -24.72 48.73 -12.62
C GLN A 180 -25.86 49.16 -11.66
N GLY A 181 -25.73 50.27 -10.92
CA GLY A 181 -26.90 50.98 -10.36
C GLY A 181 -26.69 51.72 -9.03
N LYS A 182 -26.21 52.96 -9.09
CA LYS A 182 -26.24 54.00 -8.03
C LYS A 182 -27.56 54.79 -8.19
N PRO A 183 -28.21 55.28 -7.10
CA PRO A 183 -28.03 56.68 -6.65
C PRO A 183 -27.99 56.77 -5.10
N GLU A 184 -27.12 57.53 -4.43
CA GLU A 184 -27.11 59.00 -4.23
C GLU A 184 -28.41 59.60 -3.69
N ASP A 185 -28.52 59.75 -2.36
CA ASP A 185 -28.85 61.01 -1.65
C ASP A 185 -28.49 60.91 -0.14
N ALA A 186 -28.25 62.04 0.51
CA ALA A 186 -27.51 62.26 1.77
C ALA A 186 -28.42 62.25 3.03
N PRO A 187 -28.14 62.90 4.19
CA PRO A 187 -26.88 63.34 4.82
C PRO A 187 -26.74 63.02 6.34
N GLN A 188 -25.51 63.18 6.85
CA GLN A 188 -25.06 63.72 8.15
C GLN A 188 -25.63 63.21 9.50
N GLY A 189 -24.70 62.82 10.38
CA GLY A 189 -24.92 62.68 11.82
C GLY A 189 -23.61 62.52 12.59
N SER A 190 -22.94 63.64 12.85
CA SER A 190 -21.81 63.77 13.78
C SER A 190 -22.25 63.61 15.25
N THR A 191 -21.35 63.06 16.09
CA THR A 191 -21.03 63.45 17.50
C THR A 191 -20.96 62.29 18.50
N GLY A 192 -19.97 62.39 19.41
CA GLY A 192 -19.88 61.69 20.71
C GLY A 192 -18.80 60.60 20.75
N THR A 193 -17.54 60.82 21.14
CA THR A 193 -16.95 61.31 22.41
C THR A 193 -16.94 60.30 23.57
N THR A 194 -15.70 59.95 23.98
CA THR A 194 -15.14 59.64 25.31
C THR A 194 -15.60 58.46 26.22
N GLY A 195 -14.57 57.84 26.84
CA GLY A 195 -14.58 57.07 28.11
C GLY A 195 -13.98 55.67 27.93
N VAL A 196 -12.76 55.27 28.35
CA VAL A 196 -12.00 55.40 29.62
C VAL A 196 -12.78 54.97 30.87
N SER A 197 -12.45 53.77 31.36
CA SER A 197 -12.30 53.31 32.77
C SER A 197 -12.39 51.76 32.76
N ALA A 198 -11.39 50.96 33.15
CA ALA A 198 -10.66 50.83 34.41
C ALA A 198 -11.54 50.39 35.60
N LYS A 199 -11.43 49.11 35.98
CA LYS A 199 -11.70 48.40 37.27
C LYS A 199 -12.13 46.97 36.95
N GLU A 200 -11.70 45.91 37.61
CA GLU A 200 -10.92 45.70 38.85
C GLU A 200 -10.31 44.28 38.77
#